data_AF-A0A942DUM8-F1
#
_entry.id   AF-A0A942DUM8-F1
#
_cell.length_a   1.000
_cell.length_b   1.000
_cell.length_c   1.000
_cell.angle_alpha   90.00
_cell.angle_beta   90.00
_cell.angle_gamma   90.00
#
_symmetry.space_group_name_H-M   'P 1'
#
loop_
_entity.id
_entity.type
_entity.pdbx_description
1 polymer ?
#
loop_
_entity_poly.entity_id
_entity_poly.type
_entity_poly.pdbx_seq_one_letter_code
_entity_poly.pdbx_strand_id
1 'polypeptide(L)'
;MDTSVGFYEGNKGMLKKKRSKKQDSSLKNMLETEIKNNKGIAPWIAEESFLDFQKVGSALLECLINNDTQGYIEILDSYLRVNRLQVSKTANMPRSTVQLAFSKTGNPTLKTLAKIVHEASLGRR
;
A
#
# COMPACT_ATOMS: atom_id res chain seq x y z
N MET A 1 20.16 -68.85 -48.31
CA MET A 1 19.52 -67.52 -48.24
C MET A 1 18.42 -67.63 -47.19
N ASP A 2 18.06 -66.51 -46.54
CA ASP A 2 17.32 -66.37 -45.27
C ASP A 2 18.24 -66.20 -44.06
N THR A 3 18.78 -65.00 -43.77
CA THR A 3 18.20 -63.69 -43.34
C THR A 3 18.05 -63.61 -41.81
N SER A 4 19.08 -63.01 -41.15
CA SER A 4 19.09 -62.30 -39.84
C SER A 4 18.54 -63.05 -38.60
N VAL A 5 19.10 -62.92 -37.39
CA VAL A 5 19.00 -61.72 -36.55
C VAL A 5 20.22 -61.66 -35.62
N GLY A 6 21.03 -60.60 -35.78
CA GLY A 6 22.03 -60.21 -34.80
C GLY A 6 21.33 -59.57 -33.59
N PHE A 7 21.62 -60.07 -32.39
CA PHE A 7 21.26 -59.40 -31.15
C PHE A 7 22.27 -58.29 -30.88
N TYR A 8 21.93 -57.07 -31.27
CA TYR A 8 22.56 -55.88 -30.71
C TYR A 8 21.94 -55.65 -29.32
N GLU A 9 22.68 -55.96 -28.26
CA GLU A 9 22.30 -55.52 -26.93
C GLU A 9 22.30 -53.99 -26.91
N GLY A 10 21.10 -53.43 -26.84
CA GLY A 10 20.87 -52.01 -26.76
C GLY A 10 21.66 -51.38 -25.62
N ASN A 11 22.44 -50.38 -25.99
CA ASN A 11 23.16 -49.46 -25.13
C ASN A 11 22.23 -48.98 -23.99
N LYS A 12 22.48 -49.42 -22.75
CA LYS A 12 21.74 -48.95 -21.57
C LYS A 12 22.07 -47.48 -21.36
N GLY A 13 21.28 -46.61 -21.97
CA GLY A 13 21.37 -45.16 -21.79
C GLY A 13 21.41 -44.83 -20.31
N MET A 14 22.47 -44.15 -19.87
CA MET A 14 22.62 -43.68 -18.50
C MET A 14 21.36 -42.90 -18.08
N LEU A 15 20.59 -43.44 -17.13
CA LEU A 15 19.47 -42.70 -16.55
C LEU A 15 20.02 -41.41 -15.93
N LYS A 16 19.62 -40.26 -16.49
CA LYS A 16 19.97 -38.96 -15.93
C LYS A 16 19.45 -38.90 -14.48
N LYS A 17 20.37 -38.72 -13.53
CA LYS A 17 20.05 -38.58 -12.10
C LYS A 17 19.09 -37.39 -11.94
N LYS A 18 17.87 -37.64 -11.45
CA LYS A 18 16.93 -36.58 -11.07
C LYS A 18 17.63 -35.66 -10.06
N ARG A 19 17.79 -34.39 -10.41
CA ARG A 19 18.26 -33.36 -9.48
C ARG A 19 17.18 -33.14 -8.41
N SER A 20 17.58 -33.05 -7.14
CA SER A 20 16.61 -32.83 -6.06
C SER A 20 15.87 -31.51 -6.30
N LYS A 21 14.58 -31.50 -5.97
CA LYS A 21 13.75 -30.29 -5.99
C LYS A 21 14.45 -29.22 -5.12
N LYS A 22 14.48 -27.97 -5.58
CA LYS A 22 15.01 -26.83 -4.80
C LYS A 22 14.26 -26.83 -3.46
N GLN A 23 14.98 -26.90 -2.34
CA GLN A 23 14.36 -26.87 -1.02
C GLN A 23 13.69 -25.50 -0.82
N ASP A 24 12.43 -25.51 -0.38
CA ASP A 24 11.76 -24.30 0.09
C ASP A 24 12.50 -23.78 1.34
N SER A 25 12.70 -22.46 1.41
CA SER A 25 13.36 -21.82 2.54
C SER A 25 12.58 -22.08 3.81
N SER A 26 13.16 -22.89 4.71
CA SER A 26 12.55 -23.27 5.97
C SER A 26 13.03 -22.34 7.09
N LEU A 27 12.10 -21.67 7.76
CA LEU A 27 12.39 -20.86 8.94
C LEU A 27 12.73 -21.68 10.20
N LYS A 28 12.73 -23.03 10.12
CA LYS A 28 12.95 -23.93 11.27
C LYS A 28 14.27 -23.71 12.03
N ASN A 29 15.25 -23.06 11.41
CA ASN A 29 16.56 -22.78 12.02
C ASN A 29 16.84 -21.27 12.17
N MET A 30 15.82 -20.43 12.06
CA MET A 30 15.97 -18.99 12.27
C MET A 30 16.09 -18.72 13.77
N LEU A 31 17.09 -17.94 14.17
CA LEU A 31 17.26 -17.52 15.56
C LEU A 31 16.08 -16.64 15.96
N GLU A 32 15.15 -17.21 16.73
CA GLU A 32 14.08 -16.44 17.37
C GLU A 32 14.71 -15.57 18.46
N THR A 33 14.56 -14.26 18.31
CA THR A 33 14.97 -13.30 19.34
C THR A 33 13.73 -12.91 20.12
N GLU A 34 13.63 -13.39 21.35
CA GLU A 34 12.59 -12.96 22.28
C GLU A 34 12.83 -11.52 22.70
N ILE A 35 11.86 -10.64 22.43
CA ILE A 35 11.88 -9.28 22.94
C ILE A 35 11.62 -9.37 24.45
N LYS A 36 12.70 -9.29 25.24
CA LYS A 36 12.67 -9.46 26.72
C LYS A 36 11.73 -8.49 27.45
N ASN A 37 11.28 -7.42 26.80
CA ASN A 37 10.47 -6.40 27.43
C ASN A 37 9.52 -5.76 26.39
N ASN A 38 8.22 -6.07 26.46
CA ASN A 38 7.21 -5.38 25.66
C ASN A 38 7.01 -3.91 26.07
N LYS A 39 7.71 -3.44 27.13
CA LYS A 39 7.76 -2.03 27.51
C LYS A 39 8.43 -1.22 26.39
N GLY A 40 7.61 -0.54 25.59
CA GLY A 40 8.05 0.34 24.50
C GLY A 40 7.51 -0.04 23.12
N ILE A 41 6.85 -1.19 22.98
CA ILE A 41 6.14 -1.52 21.75
C ILE A 41 4.74 -0.93 21.86
N ALA A 42 4.54 0.24 21.25
CA ALA A 42 3.23 0.82 21.07
C ALA A 42 2.67 0.43 19.69
N PRO A 43 1.37 0.13 19.58
CA PRO A 43 0.75 0.02 18.26
C PRO A 43 0.86 1.38 17.56
N TRP A 44 1.43 1.39 16.36
CA TRP A 44 1.41 2.58 15.52
C TRP A 44 0.08 2.62 14.76
N ILE A 45 -0.75 3.63 15.06
CA ILE A 45 -2.04 3.84 14.40
C ILE A 45 -1.85 4.97 13.39
N ALA A 46 -1.84 4.62 12.10
CA ALA A 46 -1.58 5.56 11.01
C ALA A 46 -2.57 6.74 11.01
N GLU A 47 -3.82 6.45 11.34
CA GLU A 47 -4.94 7.39 11.35
C GLU A 47 -4.75 8.54 12.34
N GLU A 48 -4.03 8.31 13.45
CA GLU A 48 -3.74 9.35 14.44
C GLU A 48 -2.91 10.49 13.87
N SER A 49 -2.02 10.17 12.92
CA SER A 49 -1.19 11.18 12.25
C SER A 49 -2.02 12.17 11.42
N PHE A 50 -3.22 11.77 11.00
CA PHE A 50 -4.14 12.59 10.21
C PHE A 50 -5.19 13.34 11.07
N LEU A 51 -5.14 13.19 12.40
CA LEU A 51 -5.94 14.01 13.33
C LEU A 51 -5.28 15.36 13.63
N ASP A 52 -3.95 15.42 13.52
CA ASP A 52 -3.15 16.64 13.70
C ASP A 52 -3.10 17.46 12.40
N PHE A 53 -3.95 18.48 12.35
CA PHE A 53 -4.05 19.37 11.19
C PHE A 53 -2.76 20.12 10.89
N GLN A 54 -1.96 20.49 11.90
CA GLN A 54 -0.73 21.25 11.67
C GLN A 54 0.33 20.37 11.01
N LYS A 55 0.44 19.10 11.43
CA LYS A 55 1.29 18.12 10.75
C LYS A 55 0.86 17.89 9.31
N VAL A 56 -0.43 17.65 9.09
CA VAL A 56 -0.97 17.41 7.74
C VAL A 56 -0.75 18.63 6.84
N GLY A 57 -1.04 19.84 7.34
CA GLY A 57 -0.84 21.08 6.59
C GLY A 57 0.64 21.32 6.24
N SER A 58 1.55 21.04 7.17
CA SER A 58 3.00 21.14 6.92
C SER A 58 3.45 20.16 5.84
N ALA A 59 2.98 18.90 5.90
CA ALA A 59 3.32 17.88 4.90
C ALA A 59 2.75 18.23 3.51
N LEU A 60 1.53 18.76 3.44
CA LEU A 60 0.94 19.25 2.19
C LEU A 60 1.75 20.42 1.61
N LEU A 61 2.18 21.37 2.45
CA LEU A 61 3.02 22.48 2.01
C LEU A 61 4.38 21.99 1.49
N GLU A 62 5.00 21.02 2.16
CA GLU A 62 6.25 20.40 1.72
C GLU A 62 6.11 19.74 0.35
N CYS A 63 5.01 19.03 0.10
CA CYS A 63 4.71 18.49 -1.22
C CYS A 63 4.62 19.59 -2.30
N LEU A 64 4.01 20.74 -1.99
CA LEU A 64 3.94 21.86 -2.93
C LEU A 64 5.33 22.46 -3.22
N ILE A 65 6.17 22.64 -2.19
CA ILE A 65 7.53 23.15 -2.32
C ILE A 65 8.38 22.21 -3.20
N ASN A 66 8.23 20.91 -3.01
CA ASN A 66 8.99 19.89 -3.74
C ASN A 66 8.36 19.49 -5.09
N ASN A 67 7.25 20.14 -5.49
CA ASN A 67 6.46 19.80 -6.67
C ASN A 67 6.01 18.31 -6.70
N ASP A 68 5.83 17.71 -5.53
CA ASP A 68 5.34 16.34 -5.37
C ASP A 68 3.81 16.30 -5.39
N THR A 69 3.28 16.26 -6.60
CA THR A 69 1.83 16.23 -6.82
C THR A 69 1.20 14.93 -6.32
N GLN A 70 1.90 13.79 -6.39
CA GLN A 70 1.35 12.51 -5.96
C GLN A 70 1.25 12.43 -4.45
N GLY A 71 2.33 12.81 -3.73
CA GLY A 71 2.32 12.87 -2.27
C GLY A 71 1.25 13.82 -1.74
N TYR A 72 1.06 14.98 -2.39
CA TYR A 72 0.00 15.91 -2.03
C TYR A 72 -1.39 15.25 -2.08
N ILE A 73 -1.70 14.53 -3.16
CA ILE A 73 -3.00 13.87 -3.34
C ILE A 73 -3.18 12.74 -2.32
N GLU A 74 -2.15 11.92 -2.09
CA GLU A 74 -2.21 10.79 -1.15
C GLU A 74 -2.42 11.24 0.30
N ILE A 75 -1.70 12.28 0.73
CA ILE A 75 -1.86 12.87 2.06
C ILE A 75 -3.27 13.45 2.21
N LEU A 76 -3.74 14.19 1.21
CA LEU A 76 -5.06 14.82 1.26
C LEU A 76 -6.20 13.79 1.24
N ASP A 77 -6.12 12.74 0.42
CA ASP A 77 -7.10 11.65 0.41
C ASP A 77 -7.13 10.93 1.78
N SER A 78 -5.96 10.67 2.36
CA SER A 78 -5.85 10.04 3.68
C SER A 78 -6.44 10.90 4.79
N TYR A 79 -6.15 12.19 4.80
CA TYR A 79 -6.76 13.16 5.71
C TYR A 79 -8.29 13.16 5.59
N LEU A 80 -8.81 13.16 4.36
CA LEU A 80 -10.25 13.18 4.12
C LEU A 80 -10.93 11.87 4.50
N ARG A 81 -10.28 10.71 4.38
CA ARG A 81 -10.83 9.43 4.87
C ARG A 81 -11.10 9.46 6.36
N VAL A 82 -10.15 10.00 7.13
CA VAL A 82 -10.26 10.12 8.60
C VAL A 82 -11.27 11.19 8.98
N ASN A 83 -11.26 12.36 8.31
CA ASN A 83 -12.05 13.52 8.69
C ASN A 83 -13.35 13.70 7.89
N ARG A 84 -13.74 12.71 7.07
CA ARG A 84 -14.85 12.79 6.09
C ARG A 84 -16.15 13.31 6.67
N LEU A 85 -16.49 12.87 7.88
CA LEU A 85 -17.74 13.25 8.53
C LEU A 85 -17.77 14.74 8.86
N GLN A 86 -16.68 15.27 9.40
CA GLN A 86 -16.57 16.68 9.75
C GLN A 86 -16.60 17.54 8.48
N VAL A 87 -15.77 17.20 7.50
CA VAL A 87 -15.67 17.92 6.23
C VAL A 87 -16.99 17.91 5.44
N SER A 88 -17.70 16.78 5.43
CA SER A 88 -19.02 16.67 4.79
C SER A 88 -20.06 17.60 5.42
N LYS A 89 -20.03 17.74 6.76
CA LYS A 89 -20.95 18.63 7.49
C LYS A 89 -20.62 20.10 7.25
N THR A 90 -19.38 20.51 7.44
CA THR A 90 -18.96 21.92 7.23
C THR A 90 -19.15 22.33 5.79
N ALA A 91 -18.76 21.48 4.84
CA ALA A 91 -18.87 21.80 3.43
C ALA A 91 -20.29 21.61 2.84
N ASN A 92 -21.26 21.16 3.64
CA ASN A 92 -22.63 20.84 3.23
C ASN A 92 -22.66 20.00 1.95
N MET A 93 -21.94 18.87 1.96
CA MET A 93 -21.78 17.98 0.81
C MET A 93 -21.98 16.52 1.21
N PRO A 94 -22.49 15.66 0.31
CA PRO A 94 -22.57 14.22 0.58
C PRO A 94 -21.19 13.63 0.88
N ARG A 95 -21.13 12.71 1.85
CA ARG A 95 -19.87 12.03 2.23
C ARG A 95 -19.22 11.31 1.05
N SER A 96 -20.04 10.69 0.19
CA SER A 96 -19.58 10.01 -1.03
C SER A 96 -18.91 10.98 -1.99
N THR A 97 -19.44 12.20 -2.15
CA THR A 97 -18.84 13.25 -2.98
C THR A 97 -17.49 13.70 -2.44
N VAL A 98 -17.37 13.89 -1.12
CA VAL A 98 -16.10 14.25 -0.47
C VAL A 98 -15.05 13.15 -0.67
N GLN A 99 -15.44 11.88 -0.51
CA GLN A 99 -14.55 10.74 -0.72
C GLN A 99 -14.12 10.58 -2.17
N LEU A 100 -15.06 10.74 -3.11
CA LEU A 100 -14.80 10.53 -4.53
C LEU A 100 -13.97 11.67 -5.12
N ALA A 101 -14.04 12.88 -4.57
CA ALA A 101 -13.31 14.02 -5.08
C ALA A 101 -11.78 13.77 -5.19
N PHE A 102 -11.20 12.98 -4.30
CA PHE A 102 -9.76 12.72 -4.32
C PHE A 102 -9.41 11.27 -4.65
N SER A 103 -10.41 10.46 -5.05
CA SER A 103 -10.16 9.10 -5.52
C SER A 103 -9.61 9.13 -6.95
N LYS A 104 -8.84 8.09 -7.32
CA LYS A 104 -8.34 7.90 -8.70
C LYS A 104 -9.45 7.83 -9.75
N THR A 105 -10.67 7.49 -9.34
CA THR A 105 -11.86 7.37 -10.20
C THR A 105 -12.72 8.62 -10.20
N GLY A 106 -12.45 9.58 -9.33
CA GLY A 106 -13.19 10.82 -9.22
C GLY A 106 -12.83 11.81 -10.32
N ASN A 107 -13.82 12.62 -10.70
CA ASN A 107 -13.60 13.77 -11.58
C ASN A 107 -14.29 15.00 -10.99
N PRO A 108 -13.83 15.51 -9.83
CA PRO A 108 -14.40 16.72 -9.26
C PRO A 108 -14.03 17.95 -10.08
N THR A 109 -14.86 18.98 -9.99
CA THR A 109 -14.45 20.30 -10.50
C THR A 109 -13.46 20.96 -9.55
N LEU A 110 -12.63 21.88 -10.07
CA LEU A 110 -11.76 22.72 -9.24
C LEU A 110 -12.54 23.45 -8.13
N LYS A 111 -13.77 23.89 -8.44
CA LYS A 111 -14.68 24.50 -7.45
C LYS A 111 -15.01 23.54 -6.31
N THR A 112 -15.30 22.28 -6.62
CA THR A 112 -15.58 21.24 -5.62
C THR A 112 -14.35 21.01 -4.73
N LEU A 113 -13.17 20.87 -5.33
CA LEU A 113 -11.90 20.70 -4.62
C LEU A 113 -11.62 21.88 -3.69
N ALA A 114 -11.69 23.10 -4.21
CA ALA A 114 -11.44 24.32 -3.45
C ALA A 114 -12.40 24.46 -2.27
N LYS A 115 -13.69 24.14 -2.47
CA LYS A 115 -14.68 24.15 -1.39
C LYS A 115 -14.34 23.14 -0.29
N ILE A 116 -13.99 21.89 -0.65
CA ILE A 116 -13.61 20.86 0.32
C ILE A 116 -12.41 21.31 1.16
N VAL A 117 -11.34 21.78 0.49
CA VAL A 117 -10.11 22.22 1.16
C VAL A 117 -10.37 23.43 2.06
N HIS A 118 -11.13 24.42 1.58
CA HIS A 118 -11.45 25.61 2.34
C HIS A 118 -12.23 25.28 3.61
N GLU A 119 -13.29 24.49 3.51
CA GLU A 119 -14.14 24.13 4.65
C GLU A 119 -13.43 23.19 5.63
N ALA A 120 -12.55 22.33 5.14
CA ALA A 120 -11.65 21.53 5.97
C ALA A 120 -10.66 22.40 6.77
N SER A 121 -10.29 23.57 6.25
CA SER A 121 -9.42 24.53 6.93
C SER A 121 -10.17 25.43 7.94
N LEU A 122 -11.46 25.67 7.71
CA LEU A 122 -12.29 26.57 8.53
C LEU A 122 -12.93 25.92 9.75
N GLY A 123 -13.26 24.62 9.68
CA GLY A 123 -13.99 23.92 10.76
C GLY A 123 -13.27 23.85 12.12
N ARG A 124 -12.09 24.48 12.26
CA ARG A 124 -11.25 24.45 13.47
C ARG A 124 -10.57 25.78 13.80
N ARG A 125 -11.10 26.92 13.32
CA ARG A 125 -10.82 28.23 13.94
C ARG A 125 -11.73 28.48 15.12
#